data_AF-A0A821MD02-F1
#
_entry.id   AF-A0A821MD02-F1
#
_cell.length_a   1.000
_cell.length_b   1.000
_cell.length_c   1.000
_cell.angle_alpha   90.00
_cell.angle_beta   90.00
_cell.angle_gamma   90.00
#
_symmetry.space_group_name_H-M   'P 1'
#
loop_
_entity.id
_entity.type
_entity.pdbx_description
1 polymer ?
#
loop_
_entity_poly.entity_id
_entity_poly.type
_entity_poly.pdbx_seq_one_letter_code
_entity_poly.pdbx_strand_id
1 'polypeptide(L)'
;MDTKYITDFVNYWFFHIHQRIIDILSLPLVNQGEKHSEALKKELETTKNADLLEMASNSGLLSLICTIGFSQLEGPPLPAHRFLQYESIVKAMLNLWYSKKPTVELSQVIRILTDITFCIHQNPTSNFINNDEIKEICIQTIKTSANATMITADDIHHFEKQISEMTRIICDNLGILAFRGESRYGFLHLAFQEYFTCLKLLERDKSEKQKFITDGF
;
A
#
# COMPACT_ATOMS: atom_id res chain seq x y z
N MET A 1 8.01 -21.20 -13.05
CA MET A 1 8.09 -20.33 -14.25
C MET A 1 9.52 -20.48 -14.78
N ASP A 2 9.72 -20.53 -16.10
CA ASP A 2 11.08 -20.68 -16.67
C ASP A 2 11.91 -19.40 -16.42
N THR A 3 13.19 -19.53 -16.08
CA THR A 3 14.14 -18.42 -15.89
C THR A 3 14.14 -17.48 -17.10
N LYS A 4 14.04 -18.04 -18.31
CA LYS A 4 13.94 -17.26 -19.55
C LYS A 4 12.75 -16.29 -19.53
N TYR A 5 11.59 -16.76 -19.06
CA TYR A 5 10.40 -15.91 -18.98
C TYR A 5 10.61 -14.74 -18.00
N ILE A 6 11.22 -14.99 -16.85
CA ILE A 6 11.49 -13.95 -15.84
C ILE A 6 12.42 -12.89 -16.44
N THR A 7 13.50 -13.32 -17.09
CA THR A 7 14.43 -12.43 -17.81
C THR A 7 13.73 -11.58 -18.86
N ASP A 8 12.94 -12.20 -19.73
CA ASP A 8 12.21 -11.51 -20.79
C ASP A 8 11.23 -10.49 -20.20
N PHE A 9 10.46 -10.90 -19.18
CA PHE A 9 9.51 -10.02 -18.50
C PHE A 9 10.20 -8.79 -17.91
N VAL A 10 11.31 -8.98 -17.18
CA VAL A 10 12.06 -7.88 -16.55
C VAL A 10 12.58 -6.90 -17.62
N ASN A 11 13.15 -7.41 -18.71
CA ASN A 11 13.62 -6.57 -19.82
C ASN A 11 12.48 -5.74 -20.42
N TYR A 12 11.36 -6.39 -20.78
CA TYR A 12 10.21 -5.72 -21.38
C TYR A 12 9.63 -4.68 -20.42
N TRP A 13 9.44 -5.04 -19.16
CA TRP A 13 8.86 -4.15 -18.16
C TRP A 13 9.70 -2.87 -18.02
N PHE A 14 11.01 -2.99 -17.82
CA PHE A 14 11.90 -1.83 -17.65
C PHE A 14 11.97 -0.97 -18.90
N PHE A 15 12.10 -1.58 -20.08
CA PHE A 15 12.11 -0.86 -21.34
C PHE A 15 10.85 -0.02 -21.52
N HIS A 16 9.67 -0.62 -21.32
CA HIS A 16 8.40 0.05 -21.52
C HIS A 16 8.12 1.14 -20.49
N ILE A 17 8.45 0.94 -19.21
CA ILE A 17 8.28 1.97 -18.18
C ILE A 17 9.20 3.17 -18.45
N HIS A 18 10.47 2.92 -18.79
CA HIS A 18 11.37 4.00 -19.20
C HIS A 18 10.84 4.78 -20.40
N GLN A 19 10.41 4.06 -21.45
CA GLN A 19 9.89 4.70 -22.66
C GLN A 19 8.65 5.54 -22.33
N ARG A 20 7.73 4.99 -21.53
CA ARG A 20 6.51 5.67 -21.10
C ARG A 20 6.82 6.97 -20.36
N ILE A 21 7.81 6.98 -19.47
CA ILE A 21 8.22 8.18 -18.73
C ILE A 21 8.83 9.22 -19.68
N ILE A 22 9.71 8.79 -20.59
CA ILE A 22 10.32 9.67 -21.60
C ILE A 22 9.23 10.32 -22.46
N ASP A 23 8.27 9.53 -22.94
CA ASP A 23 7.19 10.01 -23.80
C ASP A 23 6.26 10.98 -23.06
N ILE A 24 5.81 10.63 -21.84
CA ILE A 24 4.89 11.46 -21.03
C ILE A 24 5.52 12.80 -20.66
N LEU A 25 6.79 12.79 -20.27
CA LEU A 25 7.51 13.98 -19.81
C LEU A 25 8.25 14.70 -20.94
N SER A 26 8.18 14.18 -22.18
CA SER A 26 8.89 14.71 -23.36
C SER A 26 10.39 14.94 -23.09
N LEU A 27 11.03 13.98 -22.41
CA LEU A 27 12.43 14.10 -22.00
C LEU A 27 13.39 13.83 -23.17
N PRO A 28 14.47 14.61 -23.35
CA PRO A 28 15.49 14.35 -24.36
C PRO A 28 16.49 13.28 -23.90
N LEU A 29 16.00 12.18 -23.32
CA LEU A 29 16.82 11.13 -22.72
C LEU A 29 16.74 9.84 -23.53
N VAL A 30 17.83 9.07 -23.50
CA VAL A 30 17.86 7.71 -24.05
C VAL A 30 17.28 6.74 -23.02
N ASN A 31 16.49 5.79 -23.50
CA ASN A 31 15.91 4.72 -22.67
C ASN A 31 17.01 3.92 -21.95
N GLN A 32 16.99 3.93 -20.60
CA GLN A 32 17.95 3.22 -19.75
C GLN A 32 17.44 1.85 -19.26
N GLY A 33 16.32 1.37 -19.82
CA GLY A 33 15.63 0.17 -19.35
C GLY A 33 16.52 -1.07 -19.34
N GLU A 34 17.35 -1.27 -20.36
CA GLU A 34 18.28 -2.40 -20.40
C GLU A 34 19.27 -2.36 -19.22
N LYS A 35 19.96 -1.24 -19.02
CA LYS A 35 20.92 -1.05 -17.92
C LYS A 35 20.28 -1.34 -16.55
N HIS A 36 19.08 -0.81 -16.31
CA HIS A 36 18.39 -0.99 -15.03
C HIS A 36 17.82 -2.41 -14.86
N SER A 37 17.40 -3.05 -15.95
CA SER A 37 16.96 -4.45 -15.94
C SER A 37 18.10 -5.40 -15.57
N GLU A 38 19.34 -5.14 -16.01
CA GLU A 38 20.51 -5.96 -15.68
C GLU A 38 20.82 -5.98 -14.18
N ALA A 39 20.69 -4.83 -13.51
CA ALA A 39 20.88 -4.74 -12.07
C ALA A 39 19.89 -5.64 -11.32
N LEU A 40 18.60 -5.58 -11.68
CA LEU A 40 17.56 -6.41 -11.08
C LEU A 40 17.77 -7.90 -11.36
N LYS A 41 18.08 -8.27 -12.62
CA LYS A 41 18.31 -9.68 -12.99
C LYS A 41 19.46 -10.28 -12.19
N LYS A 42 20.58 -9.55 -12.05
CA LYS A 42 21.71 -9.99 -11.23
C LYS A 42 21.33 -10.23 -9.77
N GLU A 43 20.45 -9.38 -9.23
CA GLU A 43 19.94 -9.53 -7.88
C GLU A 43 19.02 -10.76 -7.73
N LEU A 44 18.15 -11.03 -8.72
CA LEU A 44 17.28 -12.22 -8.77
C LEU A 44 18.06 -13.53 -8.91
N GLU A 45 19.17 -13.53 -9.65
CA GLU A 45 20.02 -14.70 -9.88
C GLU A 45 20.96 -15.00 -8.70
N THR A 46 21.05 -14.12 -7.71
CA THR A 46 21.92 -14.31 -6.55
C THR A 46 21.35 -15.41 -5.64
N THR A 47 22.15 -16.43 -5.33
CA THR A 47 21.73 -17.61 -4.55
C THR A 47 21.22 -17.31 -3.13
N LYS A 48 21.57 -16.15 -2.56
CA LYS A 48 21.04 -15.66 -1.28
C LYS A 48 19.57 -15.22 -1.36
N ASN A 49 19.01 -15.09 -2.56
CA ASN A 49 17.69 -14.54 -2.83
C ASN A 49 16.72 -15.61 -3.40
N ALA A 50 16.86 -16.88 -2.96
CA ALA A 50 16.00 -17.96 -3.43
C ALA A 50 14.49 -17.66 -3.25
N ASP A 51 14.11 -17.06 -2.11
CA ASP A 51 12.73 -16.63 -1.83
C ASP A 51 12.24 -15.55 -2.82
N LEU A 52 13.13 -14.63 -3.20
CA LEU A 52 12.83 -13.58 -4.18
C LEU A 52 12.60 -14.17 -5.57
N LEU A 53 13.40 -15.17 -5.95
CA LEU A 53 13.24 -15.90 -7.22
C LEU A 53 11.96 -16.75 -7.24
N GLU A 54 11.60 -17.38 -6.10
CA GLU A 54 10.32 -18.08 -5.95
C GLU A 54 9.14 -17.10 -6.15
N MET A 55 9.20 -15.92 -5.52
CA MET A 55 8.21 -14.88 -5.72
C MET A 55 8.13 -14.40 -7.18
N ALA A 56 9.27 -14.22 -7.84
CA ALA A 56 9.34 -13.83 -9.25
C ALA A 56 8.68 -14.86 -10.20
N SER A 57 8.44 -16.08 -9.74
CA SER A 57 7.69 -17.09 -10.50
C SER A 57 6.19 -16.79 -10.62
N ASN A 58 5.67 -15.80 -9.88
CA ASN A 58 4.32 -15.25 -10.05
C ASN A 58 4.42 -13.92 -10.81
N SER A 59 3.74 -13.79 -11.95
CA SER A 59 3.83 -12.59 -12.80
C SER A 59 3.37 -11.30 -12.13
N GLY A 60 2.39 -11.37 -11.23
CA GLY A 60 1.95 -10.23 -10.43
C GLY A 60 3.02 -9.78 -9.45
N LEU A 61 3.62 -10.72 -8.72
CA LEU A 61 4.73 -10.43 -7.81
C LEU A 61 5.97 -9.95 -8.56
N LEU A 62 6.27 -10.51 -9.74
CA LEU A 62 7.38 -10.05 -10.57
C LEU A 62 7.19 -8.59 -11.00
N SER A 63 5.97 -8.19 -11.36
CA SER A 63 5.68 -6.77 -11.63
C SER A 63 5.89 -5.88 -10.41
N LEU A 64 5.54 -6.36 -9.21
CA LEU A 64 5.78 -5.64 -7.96
C LEU A 64 7.29 -5.51 -7.68
N ILE A 65 8.05 -6.58 -7.85
CA ILE A 65 9.52 -6.60 -7.74
C ILE A 65 10.14 -5.59 -8.71
N CYS A 66 9.70 -5.59 -9.97
CA CYS A 66 10.17 -4.62 -10.96
C CYS A 66 9.86 -3.18 -10.54
N THR A 67 8.67 -2.94 -9.99
CA THR A 67 8.26 -1.62 -9.49
C THR A 67 9.16 -1.15 -8.35
N ILE A 68 9.45 -2.03 -7.38
CA ILE A 68 10.34 -1.72 -6.25
C ILE A 68 11.76 -1.47 -6.76
N GLY A 69 12.30 -2.37 -7.58
CA GLY A 69 13.65 -2.22 -8.15
C GLY A 69 13.80 -0.93 -8.96
N PHE A 70 12.77 -0.54 -9.71
CA PHE A 70 12.74 0.75 -10.40
C PHE A 70 12.68 1.95 -9.44
N SER A 71 11.94 1.85 -8.33
CA SER A 71 11.88 2.90 -7.32
C SER A 71 13.17 3.04 -6.49
N GLN A 72 14.02 2.00 -6.50
CA GLN A 72 15.22 1.87 -5.68
C GLN A 72 16.49 1.64 -6.53
N LEU A 73 16.57 2.22 -7.73
CA LEU A 73 17.72 2.03 -8.63
C LEU A 73 19.09 2.31 -7.99
N GLU A 74 19.15 3.23 -7.03
CA GLU A 74 20.34 3.56 -6.22
C GLU A 74 20.11 3.26 -4.72
N GLY A 75 19.15 2.40 -4.42
CA GLY A 75 18.66 2.11 -3.07
C GLY A 75 19.26 0.84 -2.43
N PRO A 76 18.74 0.45 -1.26
CA PRO A 76 19.12 -0.80 -0.62
C PRO A 76 18.73 -2.02 -1.47
N PRO A 77 19.32 -3.20 -1.21
CA PRO A 77 18.92 -4.45 -1.85
C PRO A 77 17.42 -4.73 -1.68
N LEU A 78 16.86 -5.43 -2.65
CA LEU A 78 15.47 -5.86 -2.64
C LEU A 78 15.18 -6.75 -1.43
N PRO A 79 14.05 -6.50 -0.76
CA PRO A 79 13.65 -7.36 0.33
C PRO A 79 13.32 -8.77 -0.17
N ALA A 80 13.98 -9.78 0.39
CA ALA A 80 13.73 -11.18 0.07
C ALA A 80 12.36 -11.68 0.57
N HIS A 81 11.74 -10.99 1.53
CA HIS A 81 10.46 -11.38 2.09
C HIS A 81 9.27 -10.64 1.47
N ARG A 82 8.23 -11.41 1.12
CA ARG A 82 6.99 -10.93 0.51
C ARG A 82 6.34 -9.76 1.25
N PHE A 83 6.30 -9.85 2.59
CA PHE A 83 5.75 -8.79 3.43
C PHE A 83 6.52 -7.46 3.27
N LEU A 84 7.86 -7.51 3.25
CA LEU A 84 8.70 -6.31 3.12
C LEU A 84 8.62 -5.69 1.72
N GLN A 85 8.33 -6.49 0.69
CA GLN A 85 8.06 -5.95 -0.65
C GLN A 85 6.74 -5.20 -0.69
N TYR A 86 5.68 -5.78 -0.13
CA TYR A 86 4.38 -5.09 -0.03
C TYR A 86 4.50 -3.81 0.80
N GLU A 87 5.22 -3.88 1.92
CA GLU A 87 5.51 -2.72 2.74
C GLU A 87 6.21 -1.63 1.94
N SER A 88 7.23 -2.00 1.14
CA SER A 88 8.01 -1.04 0.34
C SER A 88 7.13 -0.30 -0.67
N ILE A 89 6.20 -0.99 -1.32
CA ILE A 89 5.26 -0.37 -2.28
C ILE A 89 4.24 0.52 -1.56
N VAL A 90 3.65 0.03 -0.48
CA VAL A 90 2.70 0.81 0.32
C VAL A 90 3.37 2.07 0.86
N LYS A 91 4.58 1.97 1.41
CA LYS A 91 5.37 3.13 1.86
C LYS A 91 5.68 4.09 0.72
N ALA A 92 6.06 3.61 -0.46
CA ALA A 92 6.32 4.46 -1.61
C ALA A 92 5.05 5.24 -2.04
N MET A 93 3.90 4.58 -2.11
CA MET A 93 2.62 5.20 -2.46
C MET A 93 2.19 6.24 -1.41
N LEU A 94 2.29 5.89 -0.13
CA LEU A 94 1.97 6.79 0.97
C LEU A 94 2.93 7.98 1.05
N ASN A 95 4.23 7.78 0.84
CA ASN A 95 5.23 8.85 0.82
C ASN A 95 5.00 9.80 -0.35
N LEU A 96 4.69 9.28 -1.55
CA LEU A 96 4.36 10.09 -2.71
C LEU A 96 3.13 10.96 -2.43
N TRP A 97 2.09 10.39 -1.83
CA TRP A 97 0.92 11.15 -1.41
C TRP A 97 1.28 12.20 -0.34
N TYR A 98 2.00 11.82 0.71
CA TYR A 98 2.37 12.68 1.83
C TYR A 98 3.32 13.82 1.43
N SER A 99 4.15 13.62 0.39
CA SER A 99 5.02 14.66 -0.18
C SER A 99 4.27 15.90 -0.66
N LYS A 100 2.96 15.77 -0.93
CA LYS A 100 2.06 16.87 -1.31
C LYS A 100 1.61 17.72 -0.12
N LYS A 101 2.15 17.46 1.08
CA LYS A 101 1.84 18.14 2.36
C LYS A 101 0.33 18.18 2.65
N PRO A 102 -0.32 17.01 2.75
CA PRO A 102 -1.73 16.93 3.11
C PRO A 102 -1.96 17.43 4.55
N THR A 103 -3.20 17.78 4.86
CA THR A 103 -3.66 18.14 6.21
C THR A 103 -3.84 16.94 7.13
N VAL A 104 -3.89 15.74 6.55
CA VAL A 104 -4.14 14.47 7.24
C VAL A 104 -2.82 13.77 7.57
N GLU A 105 -2.69 13.31 8.81
CA GLU A 105 -1.51 12.60 9.29
C GLU A 105 -1.41 11.19 8.69
N LEU A 106 -0.17 10.77 8.39
CA LEU A 106 0.09 9.45 7.80
C LEU A 106 -0.40 8.30 8.70
N SER A 107 -0.25 8.44 10.02
CA SER A 107 -0.69 7.46 11.00
C SER A 107 -2.21 7.24 10.96
N GLN A 108 -2.99 8.28 10.70
CA GLN A 108 -4.44 8.19 10.58
C GLN A 108 -4.84 7.42 9.31
N VAL A 109 -4.16 7.68 8.20
CA VAL A 109 -4.37 6.94 6.94
C VAL A 109 -4.08 5.46 7.12
N ILE A 110 -2.95 5.11 7.72
CA ILE A 110 -2.58 3.71 7.99
C ILE A 110 -3.63 3.04 8.88
N ARG A 111 -4.10 3.74 9.93
CA ARG A 111 -5.13 3.22 10.82
C ARG A 111 -6.44 2.95 10.10
N ILE A 112 -6.91 3.90 9.29
CA ILE A 112 -8.15 3.74 8.50
C ILE A 112 -8.02 2.53 7.56
N LEU A 113 -6.92 2.38 6.82
CA LEU A 113 -6.73 1.24 5.91
C LEU A 113 -6.69 -0.11 6.65
N THR A 114 -6.10 -0.11 7.85
CA THR A 114 -6.05 -1.28 8.72
C THR A 114 -7.43 -1.65 9.26
N ASP A 115 -8.23 -0.65 9.64
CA ASP A 115 -9.61 -0.85 10.13
C ASP A 115 -10.57 -1.25 9.00
N ILE A 116 -10.40 -0.70 7.78
CA ILE A 116 -11.13 -1.16 6.58
C ILE A 116 -10.86 -2.64 6.32
N THR A 117 -9.60 -3.05 6.40
CA THR A 117 -9.22 -4.46 6.23
C THR A 117 -9.92 -5.35 7.24
N PHE A 118 -9.96 -4.90 8.50
CA PHE A 118 -10.66 -5.60 9.55
C PHE A 118 -12.15 -5.74 9.27
N CYS A 119 -12.83 -4.66 8.86
CA CYS A 119 -14.25 -4.69 8.50
C CYS A 119 -14.55 -5.63 7.33
N ILE A 120 -13.71 -5.63 6.28
CA ILE A 120 -13.84 -6.57 5.16
C ILE A 120 -13.75 -8.01 5.66
N HIS A 121 -12.77 -8.32 6.52
CA HIS A 121 -12.59 -9.68 7.03
C HIS A 121 -13.64 -10.13 8.05
N GLN A 122 -14.34 -9.22 8.72
CA GLN A 122 -15.47 -9.56 9.60
C GLN A 122 -16.69 -10.07 8.82
N ASN A 123 -16.80 -9.71 7.53
CA ASN A 123 -17.89 -10.13 6.66
C ASN A 123 -17.35 -11.10 5.60
N PRO A 124 -17.19 -12.41 5.91
CA PRO A 124 -16.53 -13.37 5.02
C PRO A 124 -17.25 -13.58 3.68
N THR A 125 -18.50 -13.11 3.55
CA THR A 125 -19.28 -13.15 2.31
C THR A 125 -19.06 -11.92 1.41
N SER A 126 -18.39 -10.87 1.90
CA SER A 126 -18.13 -9.62 1.17
C SER A 126 -16.64 -9.27 1.21
N ASN A 127 -15.97 -9.34 0.07
CA ASN A 127 -14.60 -8.82 -0.09
C ASN A 127 -14.55 -7.29 -0.27
N PHE A 128 -15.65 -6.62 0.09
CA PHE A 128 -15.85 -5.19 -0.13
C PHE A 128 -16.43 -4.53 1.10
N ILE A 129 -16.17 -3.24 1.21
CA ILE A 129 -16.73 -2.34 2.22
C ILE A 129 -17.55 -1.26 1.50
N ASN A 130 -18.66 -0.84 2.07
CA ASN A 130 -19.47 0.25 1.50
C ASN A 130 -18.93 1.63 1.93
N ASN A 131 -19.28 2.66 1.17
CA ASN A 131 -18.81 4.03 1.42
C ASN A 131 -19.22 4.57 2.79
N ASP A 132 -20.39 4.17 3.31
CA ASP A 132 -20.87 4.65 4.60
C ASP A 132 -20.11 4.00 5.77
N GLU A 133 -19.72 2.73 5.64
CA GLU A 133 -18.79 2.05 6.56
C GLU A 133 -17.40 2.71 6.55
N ILE A 134 -16.88 3.10 5.37
CA ILE A 134 -15.62 3.85 5.28
C ILE A 134 -15.73 5.19 6.02
N LYS A 135 -16.83 5.94 5.82
CA LYS A 135 -17.06 7.20 6.53
C LYS A 135 -17.13 7.01 8.03
N GLU A 136 -17.79 5.95 8.51
CA GLU A 136 -17.85 5.63 9.93
C GLU A 136 -16.45 5.36 10.50
N ILE A 137 -15.61 4.59 9.79
CA ILE A 137 -14.21 4.37 10.19
C ILE A 137 -13.42 5.69 10.26
N CYS A 138 -13.62 6.58 9.28
CA CYS A 138 -13.00 7.92 9.29
C CYS A 138 -13.46 8.73 10.52
N ILE A 139 -14.77 8.75 10.81
CA ILE A 139 -15.35 9.42 11.98
C ILE A 139 -14.70 8.91 13.27
N GLN A 140 -14.60 7.60 13.45
CA GLN A 140 -14.02 7.00 14.64
C GLN A 140 -12.52 7.32 14.79
N THR A 141 -11.79 7.33 13.66
CA THR A 141 -10.36 7.70 13.65
C THR A 141 -10.15 9.16 14.06
N ILE A 142 -10.95 10.08 13.53
CA ILE A 142 -10.85 11.51 13.88
C ILE A 142 -11.22 11.72 15.34
N LYS A 143 -12.34 11.14 15.82
CA LYS A 143 -12.76 11.25 17.24
C LYS A 143 -11.67 10.77 18.20
N THR A 144 -11.06 9.64 17.90
CA THR A 144 -9.96 9.07 18.70
C THR A 144 -8.74 9.99 18.69
N SER A 145 -8.43 10.63 17.57
CA SER A 145 -7.27 11.53 17.44
C SER A 145 -7.48 12.86 18.16
N ALA A 146 -8.72 13.35 18.23
CA ALA A 146 -9.04 14.66 18.79
C ALA A 146 -9.18 14.68 20.32
N ASN A 147 -9.22 13.51 21.00
CA ASN A 147 -9.56 13.39 22.43
C ASN A 147 -10.83 14.18 22.83
N ALA A 148 -11.74 14.44 21.89
CA ALA A 148 -12.83 15.39 22.05
C ALA A 148 -14.06 14.70 22.65
N THR A 149 -14.42 15.07 23.88
CA THR A 149 -15.65 14.63 24.56
C THR A 149 -16.85 15.54 24.29
N MET A 150 -16.65 16.74 23.73
CA MET A 150 -17.71 17.65 23.29
C MET A 150 -17.36 18.31 21.96
N ILE A 151 -18.35 18.40 21.07
CA ILE A 151 -18.25 18.95 19.71
C ILE A 151 -19.17 20.18 19.64
N THR A 152 -18.63 21.35 19.29
CA THR A 152 -19.41 22.58 19.03
C THR A 152 -19.96 22.62 17.59
N ALA A 153 -20.83 23.58 17.26
CA ALA A 153 -21.40 23.68 15.91
C ALA A 153 -20.36 23.99 14.82
N ASP A 154 -19.34 24.81 15.12
CA ASP A 154 -18.21 25.05 14.21
C ASP A 154 -17.33 23.80 14.06
N ASP A 155 -17.21 23.01 15.14
CA ASP A 155 -16.53 21.73 15.07
C ASP A 155 -17.26 20.80 14.09
N ILE A 156 -18.61 20.77 14.09
CA ILE A 156 -19.39 19.88 13.18
C ILE A 156 -19.04 20.13 11.71
N HIS A 157 -19.06 21.38 11.24
CA HIS A 157 -18.71 21.68 9.84
C HIS A 157 -17.24 21.34 9.56
N HIS A 158 -16.33 21.62 10.50
CA HIS A 158 -14.93 21.26 10.35
C HIS A 158 -14.74 19.74 10.25
N PHE A 159 -15.43 18.97 11.11
CA PHE A 159 -15.47 17.52 11.12
C PHE A 159 -15.99 16.96 9.79
N GLU A 160 -17.11 17.45 9.27
CA GLU A 160 -17.68 17.00 8.00
C GLU A 160 -16.72 17.21 6.82
N LYS A 161 -16.05 18.36 6.78
CA LYS A 161 -15.03 18.66 5.79
C LYS A 161 -13.85 17.70 5.89
N GLN A 162 -13.37 17.42 7.11
CA GLN A 162 -12.26 16.51 7.36
C GLN A 162 -12.61 15.06 6.99
N ILE A 163 -13.82 14.59 7.31
CA ILE A 163 -14.32 13.26 6.93
C ILE A 163 -14.38 13.13 5.42
N SER A 164 -14.91 14.14 4.73
CA SER A 164 -15.00 14.16 3.27
C SER A 164 -13.61 14.14 2.62
N GLU A 165 -12.66 14.91 3.18
CA GLU A 165 -11.27 14.91 2.73
C GLU A 165 -10.60 13.55 2.94
N MET A 166 -10.73 12.95 4.12
CA MET A 166 -10.19 11.61 4.42
C MET A 166 -10.78 10.54 3.50
N THR A 167 -12.10 10.54 3.32
CA THR A 167 -12.77 9.56 2.46
C THR A 167 -12.24 9.66 1.03
N ARG A 168 -12.11 10.88 0.49
CA ARG A 168 -11.53 11.13 -0.84
C ARG A 168 -10.07 10.68 -0.92
N ILE A 169 -9.27 10.94 0.11
CA ILE A 169 -7.88 10.47 0.15
C ILE A 169 -7.83 8.95 0.03
N ILE A 170 -8.57 8.26 0.89
CA ILE A 170 -8.59 6.80 1.00
C ILE A 170 -9.12 6.13 -0.27
N CYS A 171 -10.21 6.66 -0.83
CA CYS A 171 -10.89 6.05 -1.97
C CYS A 171 -10.25 6.40 -3.31
N ASP A 172 -9.76 7.63 -3.48
CA ASP A 172 -9.43 8.16 -4.81
C ASP A 172 -7.95 8.50 -5.00
N ASN A 173 -7.26 8.95 -3.94
CA ASN A 173 -5.94 9.56 -4.11
C ASN A 173 -4.77 8.61 -3.83
N LEU A 174 -4.97 7.60 -2.98
CA LEU A 174 -3.89 6.69 -2.58
C LEU A 174 -3.62 5.60 -3.61
N GLY A 175 -4.63 5.20 -4.41
CA GLY A 175 -4.52 4.05 -5.31
C GLY A 175 -4.43 2.70 -4.60
N ILE A 176 -4.80 2.62 -3.33
CA ILE A 176 -4.78 1.38 -2.52
C ILE A 176 -6.14 0.67 -2.59
N LEU A 177 -7.23 1.43 -2.55
CA LEU A 177 -8.58 0.94 -2.77
C LEU A 177 -9.03 1.21 -4.20
N ALA A 178 -10.01 0.42 -4.64
CA ALA A 178 -10.65 0.54 -5.94
C ALA A 178 -12.17 0.47 -5.79
N PHE A 179 -12.88 1.31 -6.54
CA PHE A 179 -14.33 1.26 -6.65
C PHE A 179 -14.78 -0.03 -7.36
N ARG A 180 -15.82 -0.68 -6.83
CA ARG A 180 -16.32 -1.98 -7.31
C ARG A 180 -17.81 -1.96 -7.70
N GLY A 181 -18.40 -0.78 -7.83
CA GLY A 181 -19.83 -0.61 -8.10
C GLY A 181 -20.65 -0.47 -6.81
N GLU A 182 -21.89 0.00 -6.93
CA GLU A 182 -22.86 0.08 -5.82
C GLU A 182 -22.34 0.78 -4.55
N SER A 183 -21.51 1.82 -4.71
CA SER A 183 -20.86 2.52 -3.58
C SER A 183 -19.99 1.61 -2.71
N ARG A 184 -19.42 0.55 -3.29
CA ARG A 184 -18.50 -0.39 -2.62
C ARG A 184 -17.08 -0.23 -3.11
N TYR A 185 -16.16 -0.49 -2.19
CA TYR A 185 -14.73 -0.45 -2.40
C TYR A 185 -14.10 -1.76 -1.94
N GLY A 186 -13.02 -2.16 -2.62
CA GLY A 186 -12.14 -3.23 -2.15
C GLY A 186 -10.70 -2.85 -2.43
N PHE A 187 -9.75 -3.60 -1.90
CA PHE A 187 -8.34 -3.38 -2.24
C PHE A 187 -8.13 -3.52 -3.75
N LEU A 188 -7.30 -2.63 -4.30
CA LEU A 188 -6.93 -2.66 -5.72
C LEU A 188 -6.22 -3.99 -6.05
N HIS A 189 -5.39 -4.47 -5.11
CA HIS A 189 -4.66 -5.72 -5.21
C HIS A 189 -4.62 -6.46 -3.87
N LEU A 190 -4.67 -7.79 -3.90
CA LEU A 190 -4.69 -8.65 -2.70
C LEU A 190 -3.47 -8.42 -1.80
N ALA A 191 -2.31 -8.12 -2.37
CA ALA A 191 -1.09 -7.79 -1.62
C ALA A 191 -1.29 -6.65 -0.61
N PHE A 192 -2.09 -5.63 -0.95
CA PHE A 192 -2.38 -4.53 -0.02
C PHE A 192 -3.25 -5.01 1.13
N GLN A 193 -4.27 -5.82 0.83
CA GLN A 193 -5.12 -6.43 1.84
C GLN A 193 -4.30 -7.33 2.78
N GLU A 194 -3.44 -8.20 2.23
CA GLU A 194 -2.53 -9.06 3.01
C GLU A 194 -1.64 -8.23 3.95
N TYR A 195 -1.05 -7.15 3.45
CA TYR A 195 -0.21 -6.26 4.24
C TYR A 195 -0.95 -5.61 5.41
N PHE A 196 -2.12 -4.99 5.15
CA PHE A 196 -2.89 -4.34 6.21
C PHE A 196 -3.53 -5.36 7.18
N THR A 197 -3.81 -6.59 6.73
CA THR A 197 -4.22 -7.69 7.62
C THR A 197 -3.11 -8.02 8.60
N CYS A 198 -1.87 -8.16 8.13
CA CYS A 198 -0.72 -8.38 9.02
C CYS A 198 -0.57 -7.24 10.04
N LEU A 199 -0.72 -5.99 9.62
CA LEU A 199 -0.68 -4.85 10.55
C LEU A 199 -1.78 -4.92 11.62
N LYS A 200 -3.01 -5.30 11.23
CA LYS A 200 -4.12 -5.45 12.19
C LYS A 200 -3.85 -6.56 13.20
N LEU A 201 -3.32 -7.69 12.76
CA LEU A 201 -2.98 -8.81 13.65
C LEU A 201 -1.88 -8.41 14.65
N LEU A 202 -0.88 -7.66 14.22
CA LEU A 202 0.17 -7.13 15.11
C LEU A 202 -0.38 -6.11 16.13
N GLU A 203 -1.33 -5.26 15.73
CA GLU A 203 -2.01 -4.33 16.64
C GLU A 203 -2.78 -5.10 17.73
N ARG A 204 -3.53 -6.14 17.33
CA ARG A 204 -4.29 -6.98 18.25
C ARG A 204 -3.40 -7.71 19.24
N ASP A 205 -2.33 -8.37 18.78
CA ASP A 205 -1.38 -9.08 19.64
C ASP A 205 -0.76 -8.14 20.68
N LYS A 206 -0.41 -6.90 20.31
CA LYS A 206 0.05 -5.89 21.26
C LYS A 206 -1.02 -5.53 22.29
N SER A 207 -2.26 -5.34 21.86
CA SER A 207 -3.37 -5.01 22.76
C SER A 207 -3.72 -6.17 23.72
N GLU A 208 -3.62 -7.41 23.25
CA GLU A 208 -3.84 -8.61 24.05
C GLU A 208 -2.71 -8.80 25.07
N LYS A 209 -1.45 -8.68 24.64
CA LYS A 209 -0.28 -8.67 25.54
C LYS A 209 -0.39 -7.57 26.60
N GLN A 210 -0.85 -6.38 26.23
CA GLN A 210 -1.05 -5.29 27.17
C GLN A 210 -2.15 -5.61 28.21
N LYS A 211 -3.26 -6.24 27.78
CA LYS A 211 -4.33 -6.71 28.69
C LYS A 211 -3.83 -7.77 29.66
N PHE A 212 -3.02 -8.73 29.21
CA PHE A 212 -2.40 -9.71 30.10
C PHE A 212 -1.46 -9.09 31.13
N ILE A 213 -0.81 -7.96 30.80
CA ILE A 213 0.06 -7.22 31.74
C ILE A 213 -0.76 -6.36 32.72
N THR A 214 -1.90 -5.79 32.28
CA THR A 214 -2.75 -4.95 33.14
C THR A 214 -3.70 -5.75 34.02
N ASP A 215 -4.11 -6.95 33.59
CA ASP A 215 -5.02 -7.84 34.31
C ASP A 215 -4.26 -8.93 35.10
N GLY A 216 -2.93 -8.83 35.16
CA GLY A 216 -2.03 -9.77 35.80
C GLY A 216 -1.06 -9.10 36.77
N PHE A 217 -1.57 -8.59 37.90
CA PHE A 217 -1.10 -8.74 39.29
C PHE A 217 -2.07 -8.04 40.24
#